data_AF-A0A933H9P1-F1
#
_entry.id   AF-A0A933H9P1-F1
#
_cell.length_a   1.000
_cell.length_b   1.000
_cell.length_c   1.000
_cell.angle_alpha   90.00
_cell.angle_beta   90.00
_cell.angle_gamma   90.00
#
_symmetry.space_group_name_H-M   'P 1'
#
loop_
_entity.id
_entity.type
_entity.pdbx_description
1 polymer ?
#
loop_
_entity_poly.entity_id
_entity_poly.type
_entity_poly.pdbx_seq_one_letter_code
_entity_poly.pdbx_strand_id
1 'polypeptide(L)'
;MSRSSLSLLHLFIIIALLIPTSTVQAQTCCPEGYEGNWTAQFFNNRDLLGAAVLTRVDQKIDFDWGSGQPDPAVAFDNFSVRWSRRVHLNAGFYNFIVTSDDGVRIYVDDRLV
;
A
#
# COMPACT_ATOMS: atom_id res chain seq x y z
N MET A 1 -43.31 -63.03 10.82
CA MET A 1 -42.85 -61.64 10.69
C MET A 1 -41.34 -61.63 10.87
N SER A 2 -40.61 -61.31 9.81
CA SER A 2 -39.16 -61.40 9.68
C SER A 2 -38.62 -59.99 9.41
N ARG A 3 -37.59 -59.56 10.15
CA ARG A 3 -36.25 -59.19 9.63
C ARG A 3 -35.53 -58.20 10.56
N SER A 4 -34.30 -58.60 10.87
CA SER A 4 -33.15 -57.92 11.46
C SER A 4 -32.62 -56.74 10.64
N SER A 5 -31.95 -55.76 11.29
CA SER A 5 -31.06 -54.75 10.66
C SER A 5 -29.99 -54.33 11.68
N LEU A 6 -28.75 -54.86 11.62
CA LEU A 6 -27.58 -54.44 10.83
C LEU A 6 -26.87 -53.17 11.36
N SER A 7 -25.72 -53.43 11.99
CA SER A 7 -24.61 -52.51 12.29
C SER A 7 -23.94 -52.02 10.99
N LEU A 8 -23.55 -50.74 10.89
CA LEU A 8 -22.70 -50.26 9.79
C LEU A 8 -21.74 -49.12 10.18
N LEU A 9 -20.48 -49.31 9.81
CA LEU A 9 -19.32 -48.42 9.86
C LEU A 9 -19.35 -47.36 8.72
N HIS A 10 -18.53 -46.31 8.88
CA HIS A 10 -18.00 -45.30 7.93
C HIS A 10 -18.69 -43.93 7.84
N LEU A 11 -17.99 -42.88 8.32
CA LEU A 11 -17.85 -41.64 7.54
C LEU A 11 -16.54 -40.91 7.89
N PHE A 12 -15.59 -40.91 6.95
CA PHE A 12 -14.53 -39.91 6.89
C PHE A 12 -15.17 -38.56 6.49
N ILE A 13 -15.09 -37.54 7.34
CA ILE A 13 -15.19 -36.14 6.89
C ILE A 13 -13.89 -35.44 7.25
N ILE A 14 -13.12 -35.22 6.19
CA ILE A 14 -12.00 -34.29 6.11
C ILE A 14 -12.52 -32.92 6.54
N ILE A 15 -12.14 -32.43 7.71
CA ILE A 15 -12.23 -31.00 8.03
C ILE A 15 -11.09 -30.34 7.25
N ALA A 16 -11.34 -30.08 5.96
CA ALA A 16 -10.57 -29.10 5.22
C ALA A 16 -10.89 -27.76 5.88
N LEU A 17 -9.95 -27.28 6.68
CA LEU A 17 -9.97 -25.98 7.32
C LEU A 17 -10.24 -24.92 6.25
N LEU A 18 -11.47 -24.41 6.18
CA LEU A 18 -11.81 -23.20 5.43
C LEU A 18 -11.10 -22.03 6.10
N ILE A 19 -9.81 -21.86 5.83
CA ILE A 19 -9.17 -20.57 6.03
C ILE A 19 -9.67 -19.71 4.86
N PRO A 20 -10.47 -18.66 5.08
CA PRO A 20 -10.72 -17.70 4.03
C PRO A 20 -9.35 -17.12 3.67
N THR A 21 -8.84 -17.46 2.49
CA THR A 21 -7.69 -16.77 1.92
C THR A 21 -8.16 -15.36 1.64
N SER A 22 -7.84 -14.43 2.54
CA SER A 22 -7.99 -13.01 2.25
C SER A 22 -7.07 -12.69 1.08
N THR A 23 -7.65 -12.49 -0.09
CA THR A 23 -6.94 -11.89 -1.21
C THR A 23 -6.61 -10.46 -0.79
N VAL A 24 -5.33 -10.17 -0.56
CA VAL A 24 -4.86 -8.78 -0.48
C VAL A 24 -4.96 -8.23 -1.89
N GLN A 25 -6.10 -7.66 -2.24
CA GLN A 25 -6.21 -6.87 -3.46
C GLN A 25 -5.45 -5.57 -3.26
N ALA A 26 -4.39 -5.38 -4.03
CA ALA A 26 -3.78 -4.07 -4.19
C ALA A 26 -4.88 -3.10 -4.62
N GLN A 27 -5.19 -2.12 -3.77
CA GLN A 27 -6.19 -1.10 -4.03
C GLN A 27 -5.77 -0.32 -5.28
N THR A 28 -6.42 -0.59 -6.41
CA THR A 28 -6.32 0.21 -7.64
C THR A 28 -7.06 1.55 -7.45
N CYS A 29 -6.59 2.40 -6.53
CA CYS A 29 -7.23 3.71 -6.30
C CYS A 29 -6.75 4.79 -7.30
N CYS A 30 -5.90 4.45 -8.24
CA CYS A 30 -5.67 5.19 -9.48
C CYS A 30 -5.11 4.25 -10.55
N PRO A 31 -5.30 4.52 -11.86
CA PRO A 31 -4.53 3.81 -12.89
C PRO A 31 -3.06 3.90 -12.52
N GLU A 32 -2.34 2.77 -12.64
CA GLU A 32 -0.89 2.75 -12.47
C GLU A 32 -0.30 3.93 -13.22
N GLY A 33 0.43 4.79 -12.50
CA GLY A 33 0.87 6.09 -12.98
C GLY A 33 1.40 5.99 -14.40
N TYR A 34 0.88 6.86 -15.27
CA TYR A 34 1.38 7.10 -16.63
C TYR A 34 2.91 7.07 -16.59
N GLU A 35 3.52 6.14 -17.33
CA GLU A 35 4.93 5.76 -17.17
C GLU A 35 5.83 7.01 -17.02
N GLY A 36 6.31 7.26 -15.80
CA GLY A 36 7.20 8.37 -15.47
C GLY A 36 6.78 9.24 -14.28
N ASN A 37 5.49 9.43 -14.02
CA ASN A 37 5.02 10.33 -12.96
C ASN A 37 4.82 9.63 -11.60
N TRP A 38 4.81 10.41 -10.52
CA TRP A 38 4.51 9.96 -9.16
C TRP A 38 3.04 10.18 -8.82
N THR A 39 2.40 9.18 -8.24
CA THR A 39 1.15 9.39 -7.51
C THR A 39 1.51 9.84 -6.09
N ALA A 40 1.04 11.02 -5.71
CA ALA A 40 1.25 11.62 -4.39
C ALA A 40 -0.05 11.59 -3.59
N GLN A 41 -0.04 10.96 -2.42
CA GLN A 41 -1.17 10.90 -1.49
C GLN A 41 -0.80 11.63 -0.20
N PHE A 42 -1.55 12.68 0.16
CA PHE A 42 -1.32 13.51 1.35
C PHE A 42 -2.30 13.17 2.46
N PHE A 43 -1.84 13.20 3.71
CA PHE A 43 -2.61 12.84 4.90
C PHE A 43 -2.44 13.90 5.98
N ASN A 44 -3.53 14.30 6.66
CA ASN A 44 -3.49 15.23 7.80
C ASN A 44 -3.17 14.50 9.12
N ASN A 45 -2.13 13.67 9.07
CA ASN A 45 -1.47 13.03 10.20
C ASN A 45 -0.08 12.58 9.76
N ARG A 46 0.82 12.26 10.70
CA ARG A 46 2.21 11.87 10.42
C ARG A 46 2.40 10.40 10.03
N ASP A 47 1.35 9.59 10.17
CA ASP A 47 1.44 8.12 10.18
C ASP A 47 0.86 7.46 8.92
N LEU A 48 0.51 8.24 7.90
CA LEU A 48 -0.14 7.76 6.66
C LEU A 48 -1.45 6.98 6.95
N LEU A 49 -2.19 7.39 7.98
CA LEU A 49 -3.42 6.72 8.42
C LEU A 49 -4.66 7.32 7.78
N GLY A 50 -5.66 6.46 7.56
CA GLY A 50 -6.96 6.84 7.02
C GLY A 50 -6.93 7.12 5.51
N ALA A 51 -7.94 7.87 5.04
CA ALA A 51 -8.02 8.30 3.65
C ALA A 51 -7.10 9.51 3.41
N ALA A 52 -6.45 9.54 2.25
CA ALA A 52 -5.70 10.71 1.82
C ALA A 52 -6.65 11.91 1.62
N VAL A 53 -6.27 13.07 2.13
CA VAL A 53 -7.03 14.33 1.96
C VAL A 53 -6.84 14.95 0.58
N LEU A 54 -5.73 14.62 -0.07
CA LEU A 54 -5.42 14.99 -1.44
C LEU A 54 -4.67 13.84 -2.12
N THR A 55 -5.06 13.53 -3.35
CA THR A 55 -4.28 12.67 -4.25
C THR A 55 -4.04 13.43 -5.54
N ARG A 56 -2.77 13.54 -5.96
CA ARG A 56 -2.39 14.20 -7.21
C ARG A 56 -1.24 13.49 -7.90
N VAL A 57 -0.94 13.95 -9.11
CA VAL A 57 0.19 13.47 -9.91
C VAL A 57 1.30 14.52 -9.85
N ASP A 58 2.48 14.13 -9.39
CA ASP A 58 3.68 14.97 -9.36
C ASP A 58 4.69 14.44 -10.40
N GLN A 59 5.27 15.32 -11.21
CA GLN A 59 6.27 14.91 -12.23
C GLN A 59 7.63 14.56 -11.62
N LYS A 60 7.94 15.13 -10.45
CA LYS A 60 9.16 14.92 -9.68
C LYS A 60 8.88 15.05 -8.18
N ILE A 61 9.74 14.48 -7.35
CA ILE A 61 9.77 14.72 -5.90
C ILE A 61 10.87 15.75 -5.65
N ASP A 62 10.49 17.02 -5.59
CA ASP A 62 11.41 18.16 -5.42
C ASP A 62 10.59 19.35 -4.90
N PHE A 63 10.44 19.40 -3.57
CA PHE A 63 9.55 20.32 -2.88
C PHE A 63 10.28 21.03 -1.74
N ASP A 64 10.06 22.35 -1.66
CA ASP A 64 10.38 23.18 -0.50
C ASP A 64 9.12 23.97 -0.16
N TRP A 65 8.47 23.59 0.95
CA TRP A 65 7.28 24.27 1.44
C TRP A 65 7.60 25.32 2.51
N GLY A 66 8.85 25.41 2.98
CA GLY A 66 9.24 26.25 4.11
C GLY A 66 8.31 26.07 5.31
N SER A 67 7.74 27.17 5.79
CA SER A 67 6.74 27.18 6.87
C SER A 67 5.29 27.11 6.36
N GLY A 68 5.08 26.80 5.08
CA GLY A 68 3.78 26.72 4.42
C GLY A 68 3.21 25.31 4.40
N GLN A 69 2.25 25.09 3.49
CA GLN A 69 1.61 23.79 3.28
C GLN A 69 1.63 23.40 1.80
N PRO A 70 1.58 22.09 1.47
CA PRO A 70 1.64 21.62 0.08
C PRO A 70 0.45 22.01 -0.81
N ASP A 71 -0.70 22.25 -0.17
CA ASP A 71 -2.00 22.54 -0.79
C ASP A 71 -2.99 23.00 0.29
N PRO A 72 -3.97 23.90 -0.01
CA PRO A 72 -5.05 24.31 0.92
C PRO A 72 -5.78 23.18 1.67
N ALA A 73 -5.88 21.98 1.09
CA ALA A 73 -6.53 20.83 1.72
C ALA A 73 -5.65 20.08 2.76
N VAL A 74 -4.34 20.34 2.76
CA VAL A 74 -3.37 19.71 3.65
C VAL A 74 -3.07 20.62 4.84
N ALA A 75 -2.93 20.06 6.04
CA ALA A 75 -2.59 20.82 7.23
C ALA A 75 -1.21 21.51 7.10
N PHE A 76 -1.06 22.68 7.75
CA PHE A 76 0.22 23.39 7.85
C PHE A 76 1.32 22.57 8.53
N ASP A 77 0.95 21.74 9.50
CA ASP A 77 1.87 20.93 10.28
C ASP A 77 1.22 19.56 10.56
N ASN A 78 2.04 18.58 10.97
CA ASN A 78 1.64 17.21 11.29
C ASN A 78 0.93 16.50 10.13
N PHE A 79 1.41 16.71 8.91
CA PHE A 79 0.99 15.97 7.73
C PHE A 79 2.03 14.91 7.33
N SER A 80 1.64 14.02 6.43
CA SER A 80 2.55 13.11 5.75
C SER A 80 2.12 12.93 4.30
N VAL A 81 3.04 12.44 3.48
CA VAL A 81 2.77 12.19 2.07
C VAL A 81 3.43 10.88 1.64
N ARG A 82 2.74 10.13 0.80
CA ARG A 82 3.25 8.92 0.15
C ARG A 82 3.33 9.18 -1.34
N TRP A 83 4.55 9.16 -1.86
CA TRP A 83 4.79 9.09 -3.31
C TRP A 83 5.02 7.64 -3.72
N SER A 84 4.31 7.21 -4.76
CA SER A 84 4.47 5.88 -5.34
C SER A 84 4.58 5.96 -6.87
N ARG A 85 5.48 5.16 -7.43
CA ARG A 85 5.52 4.89 -8.87
C ARG A 85 6.16 3.53 -9.13
N ARG A 86 5.99 3.03 -10.35
CA ARG A 86 6.82 1.93 -10.88
C ARG A 86 7.89 2.50 -11.80
N VAL A 87 9.06 1.90 -11.77
CA VAL A 87 10.20 2.28 -12.63
C VAL A 87 10.87 1.01 -13.11
N HIS A 88 11.20 0.95 -14.40
CA HIS A 88 12.09 -0.07 -14.93
C HIS A 88 13.54 0.38 -14.73
N LEU A 89 14.33 -0.42 -14.03
CA LEU A 89 15.76 -0.19 -13.82
C LEU A 89 16.54 -1.33 -14.45
N ASN A 90 17.65 -1.01 -15.11
CA ASN A 90 18.60 -2.01 -15.55
C ASN A 90 19.27 -2.66 -14.32
N ALA A 91 19.82 -3.85 -14.48
CA ALA A 91 20.58 -4.48 -13.41
C ALA A 91 21.78 -3.60 -13.01
N GLY A 92 21.95 -3.34 -11.72
CA GLY A 92 23.03 -2.50 -11.21
C GLY A 92 22.87 -2.15 -9.74
N PHE A 93 23.86 -1.44 -9.20
CA PHE A 93 23.78 -0.84 -7.87
C PHE A 93 23.23 0.57 -7.97
N TYR A 94 22.27 0.90 -7.11
CA TYR A 94 21.60 2.19 -7.06
C TYR A 94 21.73 2.78 -5.67
N ASN A 95 22.04 4.06 -5.61
CA ASN A 95 22.00 4.84 -4.37
C ASN A 95 20.76 5.74 -4.41
N PHE A 96 19.89 5.58 -3.42
CA PHE A 96 18.78 6.49 -3.20
C PHE A 96 19.21 7.54 -2.18
N ILE A 97 19.15 8.82 -2.56
CA ILE A 97 19.56 9.94 -1.72
C ILE A 97 18.32 10.80 -1.51
N VAL A 98 18.03 11.12 -0.26
CA VAL A 98 16.91 11.99 0.10
C VAL A 98 17.40 13.05 1.08
N THR A 99 16.94 14.27 0.84
CA THR A 99 16.96 15.36 1.81
C THR A 99 15.51 15.59 2.23
N SER A 100 15.24 15.58 3.53
CA SER A 100 13.91 15.82 4.06
C SER A 100 13.97 16.60 5.37
N ASP A 101 12.91 17.35 5.61
CA ASP A 101 12.55 17.91 6.91
C ASP A 101 11.03 17.72 7.04
N ASP A 102 10.51 16.85 7.91
CA ASP A 102 11.18 15.98 8.88
C ASP A 102 11.64 14.62 8.29
N GLY A 103 11.04 13.51 8.74
CA GLY A 103 11.49 12.14 8.50
C GLY A 103 11.04 11.57 7.15
N VAL A 104 11.78 10.57 6.68
CA VAL A 104 11.51 9.85 5.43
C VAL A 104 11.76 8.35 5.56
N ARG A 105 11.05 7.56 4.74
CA ARG A 105 11.30 6.14 4.50
C ARG A 105 11.21 5.88 3.01
N ILE A 106 12.11 5.05 2.48
CA ILE A 106 12.10 4.63 1.08
C ILE A 106 11.85 3.13 1.04
N TYR A 107 10.92 2.72 0.17
CA TYR A 107 10.64 1.31 -0.09
C TYR A 107 10.90 1.01 -1.56
N VAL A 108 11.61 -0.10 -1.83
CA VAL A 108 11.80 -0.66 -3.17
C VAL A 108 11.31 -2.09 -3.13
N ASP A 109 10.35 -2.42 -4.00
CA ASP A 109 9.67 -3.73 -4.02
C ASP A 109 9.23 -4.18 -2.61
N ASP A 110 8.55 -3.27 -1.91
CA ASP A 110 8.04 -3.43 -0.53
C ASP A 110 9.11 -3.64 0.55
N ARG A 111 10.40 -3.49 0.22
CA ARG A 111 11.52 -3.56 1.18
C ARG A 111 12.00 -2.18 1.55
N LEU A 112 12.12 -1.92 2.85
CA LEU A 112 12.75 -0.70 3.37
C LEU A 112 14.24 -0.70 2.98
N VAL A 113 14.72 0.41 2.41
CA VAL A 113 16.11 0.61 1.98
C VAL A 113 16.76 1.81 2.65
#